data_AF-A0A8J3D3G0-F1
#
_entry.id   AF-A0A8J3D3G0-F1
#
_cell.length_a   1.000
_cell.length_b   1.000
_cell.length_c   1.000
_cell.angle_alpha   90.00
_cell.angle_beta   90.00
_cell.angle_gamma   90.00
#
_symmetry.space_group_name_H-M   'P 1'
#
loop_
_entity.id
_entity.type
_entity.pdbx_description
1 polymer ?
#
loop_
_entity_poly.entity_id
_entity_poly.type
_entity_poly.pdbx_seq_one_letter_code
_entity_poly.pdbx_strand_id
1 'polypeptide(L)'
;MSWFVRIQLCVGLYFGLQLAVCAQITVTFPTSRAVFQRDNANQATLYIGGTFEDCLDQIEARVVPRVAGQGTATAWTVIQTNPVGGQFYGSILVSGGWYQLDVRGVRNGSEVALSSVDRVGIGEVFLVAGQSNVTGGDGLPNGPSATDDRVSSINFQNINPNNNTIPPYANVQLPCPEFVHLDDFVKTAPFGNYAWCWGIFGDLIAQRLNVPVLIFNSGWSGTSMYNWVESIDPNFTTVGIFGNTYPAGLPFGHLRLALNNYIAQQGYRAVLWHQGENDNFTETSRESYRNGLRSIINASRSLSGKENLAWVVARVSRMTRDGVSRTWQPVIDAQNDVIGINGSDPNLFLPNVFAGPETDPLEGPALRTSDNIHFTGNGLNVLAQAWDNSLTNAFFASSTPYLSTPPLNVTVLCGPGGNQLTFQGPNGWGAYRWLPENDCNQVLNDQQTWTASTGKYRLKVIDNFQNTVLSQRLNVPVSTTTDVSASGTTTVGQGGTITALSSSSNACRFSWNGPNGFTSTQQNFVLNNATSAQAGTYTVSATNAYGCQAQSSLNVQVVNIIESVKSGNWTDSSTWSCGCLPTASTDVRINARHTVDLSTTVQARNVFYQNGNLQFLSGGSLMLAQ
;
A
#
# COMPACT_ATOMS: atom_id res chain seq x y z
N MET A 1 22.02 -28.92 -62.14
CA MET A 1 20.99 -29.71 -61.44
C MET A 1 20.44 -28.83 -60.32
N SER A 2 19.48 -27.94 -60.55
CA SER A 2 18.07 -28.14 -60.91
C SER A 2 17.16 -28.32 -59.67
N TRP A 3 16.37 -27.25 -59.42
CA TRP A 3 15.05 -27.18 -58.78
C TRP A 3 14.95 -27.17 -57.24
N PHE A 4 13.97 -26.54 -56.55
CA PHE A 4 12.64 -26.01 -56.91
C PHE A 4 12.29 -24.79 -56.03
N VAL A 5 11.68 -23.75 -56.62
CA VAL A 5 10.92 -22.71 -55.90
C VAL A 5 9.48 -23.22 -55.76
N ARG A 6 8.96 -23.31 -54.53
CA ARG A 6 7.52 -23.49 -54.26
C ARG A 6 6.93 -22.18 -53.78
N ILE A 7 6.14 -21.56 -54.65
CA ILE A 7 5.19 -20.51 -54.30
C ILE A 7 3.97 -21.22 -53.69
N GLN A 8 3.69 -20.98 -52.41
CA GLN A 8 2.40 -21.28 -51.81
C GLN A 8 1.70 -19.95 -51.51
N LEU A 9 0.61 -19.69 -52.23
CA LEU A 9 -0.38 -18.68 -51.86
C LEU A 9 -1.00 -19.08 -50.51
N CYS A 10 -0.76 -18.28 -49.47
CA CYS A 10 -1.60 -18.27 -48.28
C CYS A 10 -2.58 -17.09 -48.39
N VAL A 11 -3.85 -17.42 -48.59
CA VAL A 11 -4.98 -16.50 -48.47
C VAL A 11 -5.03 -16.01 -47.03
N GLY A 12 -4.77 -14.72 -46.82
CA GLY A 12 -4.83 -14.09 -45.51
C GLY A 12 -6.27 -13.97 -45.02
N LEU A 13 -6.66 -14.84 -44.09
CA LEU A 13 -7.80 -14.62 -43.20
C LEU A 13 -7.36 -13.61 -42.14
N TYR A 14 -7.78 -12.36 -42.29
CA TYR A 14 -7.69 -11.32 -41.27
C TYR A 14 -8.59 -11.69 -40.09
N PHE A 15 -8.08 -12.46 -39.14
CA PHE A 15 -8.60 -12.43 -37.77
C PHE A 15 -8.03 -11.18 -37.11
N GLY A 16 -8.88 -10.17 -36.91
CA GLY A 16 -8.57 -9.04 -36.06
C GLY A 16 -8.32 -9.55 -34.65
N LEU A 17 -7.05 -9.70 -34.26
CA LEU A 17 -6.68 -9.76 -32.86
C LEU A 17 -7.05 -8.40 -32.24
N GLN A 18 -8.22 -8.33 -31.63
CA GLN A 18 -8.43 -7.34 -30.57
C GLN A 18 -7.48 -7.75 -29.45
N LEU A 19 -6.32 -7.09 -29.40
CA LEU A 19 -5.51 -7.05 -28.18
C LEU A 19 -6.43 -6.46 -27.12
N ALA A 20 -6.98 -7.30 -26.26
CA ALA A 20 -7.61 -6.86 -25.03
C ALA A 20 -6.52 -6.10 -24.28
N VAL A 21 -6.59 -4.77 -24.30
CA VAL A 21 -5.80 -3.92 -23.42
C VAL A 21 -6.33 -4.26 -22.04
N CYS A 22 -5.64 -5.13 -21.31
CA CYS A 22 -5.97 -5.39 -19.92
C CYS A 22 -5.92 -4.06 -19.17
N ALA A 23 -6.97 -3.74 -18.43
CA ALA A 23 -6.98 -2.58 -17.56
C ALA A 23 -5.74 -2.64 -16.65
N GLN A 24 -5.01 -1.54 -16.52
CA GLN A 24 -3.77 -1.52 -15.75
C GLN A 24 -4.10 -1.34 -14.26
N ILE A 25 -4.05 -2.43 -13.49
CA ILE A 25 -3.99 -2.42 -12.03
C ILE A 25 -2.54 -2.67 -11.60
N THR A 26 -2.08 -2.00 -10.55
CA THR A 26 -0.73 -2.20 -10.02
C THR A 26 -0.77 -2.18 -8.50
N VAL A 27 -0.32 -3.26 -7.87
CA VAL A 27 -0.10 -3.28 -6.42
C VAL A 27 1.18 -2.51 -6.10
N THR A 28 1.08 -1.51 -5.23
CA THR A 28 2.23 -0.69 -4.80
C THR A 28 2.54 -0.83 -3.31
N PHE A 29 1.66 -1.48 -2.55
CA PHE A 29 1.87 -1.94 -1.19
C PHE A 29 1.14 -3.27 -0.95
N PRO A 30 1.76 -4.26 -0.28
CA PRO A 30 3.16 -4.28 0.14
C PRO A 30 4.12 -4.41 -1.05
N THR A 31 5.42 -4.22 -0.80
CA THR A 31 6.48 -4.56 -1.76
C THR A 31 6.96 -5.99 -1.54
N SER A 32 7.61 -6.57 -2.57
CA SER A 32 8.23 -7.88 -2.45
C SER A 32 9.20 -7.93 -1.26
N ARG A 33 9.23 -9.09 -0.59
CA ARG A 33 10.01 -9.42 0.61
C ARG A 33 9.62 -8.71 1.91
N ALA A 34 8.60 -7.86 1.89
CA ALA A 34 8.05 -7.30 3.12
C ALA A 34 7.52 -8.42 4.03
N VAL A 35 7.82 -8.32 5.33
CA VAL A 35 7.30 -9.22 6.36
C VAL A 35 6.56 -8.38 7.39
N PHE A 36 5.34 -8.77 7.70
CA PHE A 36 4.50 -8.16 8.72
C PHE A 36 4.40 -9.07 9.93
N GLN A 37 4.58 -8.49 11.11
CA GLN A 37 4.54 -9.21 12.38
C GLN A 37 3.16 -9.85 12.58
N ARG A 38 3.18 -11.17 12.80
CA ARG A 38 2.00 -11.95 13.21
C ARG A 38 1.71 -11.82 14.70
N ASP A 39 0.45 -11.99 15.06
CA ASP A 39 -0.03 -12.14 16.43
C ASP A 39 0.25 -13.53 17.01
N ASN A 40 -0.17 -13.76 18.25
CA ASN A 40 -0.01 -15.06 18.93
C ASN A 40 -1.00 -16.13 18.43
N ALA A 41 -1.99 -15.75 17.64
CA ALA A 41 -2.89 -16.67 16.92
C ALA A 41 -2.35 -17.04 15.52
N ASN A 42 -1.11 -16.66 15.21
CA ASN A 42 -0.46 -16.87 13.92
C ASN A 42 -1.16 -16.14 12.75
N GLN A 43 -1.64 -14.91 12.98
CA GLN A 43 -2.34 -14.11 11.98
C GLN A 43 -1.86 -12.65 11.95
N ALA A 44 -2.07 -11.97 10.83
CA ALA A 44 -1.98 -10.51 10.75
C ALA A 44 -2.92 -9.98 9.67
N THR A 45 -3.33 -8.72 9.83
CA THR A 45 -4.02 -7.98 8.78
C THR A 45 -3.01 -7.56 7.72
N LEU A 46 -3.12 -8.11 6.52
CA LEU A 46 -2.34 -7.69 5.36
C LEU A 46 -3.06 -6.52 4.68
N TYR A 47 -2.50 -5.33 4.81
CA TYR A 47 -2.96 -4.15 4.08
C TYR A 47 -2.42 -4.15 2.66
N ILE A 48 -3.26 -3.72 1.72
CA ILE A 48 -3.02 -3.83 0.29
C ILE A 48 -3.44 -2.50 -0.35
N GLY A 49 -2.55 -1.92 -1.14
CA GLY A 49 -2.81 -0.66 -1.83
C GLY A 49 -2.11 -0.58 -3.17
N GLY A 50 -2.63 0.26 -4.04
CA GLY A 50 -2.12 0.35 -5.41
C GLY A 50 -2.89 1.33 -6.27
N THR A 51 -2.63 1.27 -7.57
CA THR A 51 -3.18 2.18 -8.56
C THR A 51 -4.02 1.43 -9.59
N PHE A 52 -4.98 2.12 -10.20
CA PHE A 52 -5.69 1.64 -11.38
C PHE A 52 -5.97 2.82 -12.32
N GLU A 53 -6.05 2.53 -13.63
CA GLU A 53 -6.28 3.58 -14.64
C GLU A 53 -7.71 3.56 -15.21
N ASP A 54 -8.39 2.44 -14.98
CA ASP A 54 -9.69 2.11 -15.54
C ASP A 54 -10.71 1.92 -14.43
N CYS A 55 -11.97 2.30 -14.66
CA CYS A 55 -12.99 2.15 -13.62
C CYS A 55 -13.23 0.70 -13.25
N LEU A 56 -13.38 0.43 -11.97
CA LEU A 56 -13.70 -0.91 -11.47
C LEU A 56 -14.96 -0.83 -10.62
N ASP A 57 -15.70 -1.94 -10.60
CA ASP A 57 -16.84 -2.12 -9.69
C ASP A 57 -16.34 -2.60 -8.32
N GLN A 58 -15.29 -3.42 -8.33
CA GLN A 58 -14.62 -3.88 -7.11
C GLN A 58 -13.17 -4.27 -7.37
N ILE A 59 -12.41 -4.29 -6.29
CA ILE A 59 -11.05 -4.83 -6.24
C ILE A 59 -11.07 -5.98 -5.25
N GLU A 60 -10.51 -7.10 -5.68
CA GLU A 60 -10.41 -8.30 -4.88
C GLU A 60 -8.94 -8.68 -4.70
N ALA A 61 -8.64 -9.29 -3.55
CA ALA A 61 -7.32 -9.80 -3.26
C ALA A 61 -7.38 -11.22 -2.70
N ARG A 62 -6.28 -11.95 -2.89
CA ARG A 62 -6.01 -13.21 -2.21
C ARG A 62 -4.51 -13.42 -2.04
N VAL A 63 -4.16 -14.31 -1.13
CA VAL A 63 -2.79 -14.84 -1.04
C VAL A 63 -2.76 -16.31 -1.40
N VAL A 64 -1.67 -16.74 -2.03
CA VAL A 64 -1.37 -18.14 -2.34
C VAL A 64 0.02 -18.47 -1.80
N PRO A 65 0.19 -19.56 -1.02
CA PRO A 65 1.49 -19.96 -0.53
C PRO A 65 2.44 -20.21 -1.71
N ARG A 66 3.63 -19.63 -1.62
CA ARG A 66 4.69 -19.78 -2.63
C ARG A 66 5.20 -21.21 -2.74
N VAL A 67 5.23 -21.90 -1.61
CA VAL A 67 5.63 -23.29 -1.46
C VAL A 67 4.53 -23.99 -0.67
N ALA A 68 4.13 -25.18 -1.11
CA ALA A 68 3.13 -25.97 -0.42
C ALA A 68 3.54 -26.21 1.05
N GLY A 69 2.61 -25.96 1.98
CA GLY A 69 2.85 -26.09 3.41
C GLY A 69 3.45 -24.84 4.09
N GLN A 70 3.85 -23.79 3.36
CA GLN A 70 4.38 -22.55 3.95
C GLN A 70 3.32 -21.45 4.08
N GLY A 71 2.15 -21.80 4.60
CA GLY A 71 1.00 -20.92 4.78
C GLY A 71 -0.29 -21.49 4.22
N THR A 72 -1.38 -20.71 4.31
CA THR A 72 -2.72 -21.11 3.89
C THR A 72 -3.26 -20.11 2.86
N ALA A 73 -3.67 -20.60 1.68
CA ALA A 73 -4.27 -19.74 0.66
C ALA A 73 -5.60 -19.16 1.14
N THR A 74 -5.92 -17.95 0.71
CA THR A 74 -7.24 -17.34 0.92
C THR A 74 -8.08 -17.45 -0.35
N ALA A 75 -9.40 -17.43 -0.18
CA ALA A 75 -10.29 -17.15 -1.30
C ALA A 75 -10.12 -15.69 -1.76
N TRP A 76 -10.58 -15.40 -2.97
CA TRP A 76 -10.74 -14.02 -3.43
C TRP A 76 -11.69 -13.27 -2.47
N THR A 77 -11.21 -12.16 -1.93
CA THR A 77 -11.95 -11.32 -0.99
C THR A 77 -12.06 -9.92 -1.55
N VAL A 78 -13.27 -9.35 -1.56
CA VAL A 78 -13.47 -7.94 -1.94
C VAL A 78 -12.80 -7.05 -0.90
N ILE A 79 -11.80 -6.27 -1.33
CA ILE A 79 -11.08 -5.33 -0.47
C ILE A 79 -11.55 -3.89 -0.65
N GLN A 80 -12.18 -3.57 -1.80
CA GLN A 80 -12.79 -2.27 -2.04
C GLN A 80 -13.89 -2.36 -3.11
N THR A 81 -15.01 -1.67 -2.89
CA THR A 81 -16.11 -1.53 -3.87
C THR A 81 -16.14 -0.11 -4.44
N ASN A 82 -16.53 0.01 -5.71
CA ASN A 82 -16.64 1.26 -6.46
C ASN A 82 -15.43 2.18 -6.29
N PRO A 83 -14.19 1.68 -6.41
CA PRO A 83 -13.00 2.49 -6.20
C PRO A 83 -12.99 3.72 -7.13
N VAL A 84 -12.43 4.83 -6.64
CA VAL A 84 -12.30 6.12 -7.35
C VAL A 84 -10.95 6.74 -7.04
N GLY A 85 -10.52 7.70 -7.88
CA GLY A 85 -9.27 8.42 -7.67
C GLY A 85 -8.05 7.72 -8.27
N GLY A 86 -8.24 6.67 -9.06
CA GLY A 86 -7.15 5.87 -9.63
C GLY A 86 -6.25 5.18 -8.60
N GLN A 87 -6.74 5.03 -7.36
CA GLN A 87 -6.02 4.46 -6.23
C GLN A 87 -6.94 3.53 -5.45
N PHE A 88 -6.38 2.44 -4.94
CA PHE A 88 -7.10 1.51 -4.09
C PHE A 88 -6.39 1.23 -2.78
N TYR A 89 -7.20 0.88 -1.79
CA TYR A 89 -6.77 0.56 -0.44
C TYR A 89 -7.74 -0.43 0.20
N GLY A 90 -7.23 -1.48 0.81
CA GLY A 90 -8.01 -2.40 1.60
C GLY A 90 -7.12 -3.40 2.33
N SER A 91 -7.71 -4.48 2.83
CA SER A 91 -6.98 -5.47 3.61
C SER A 91 -7.66 -6.82 3.66
N ILE A 92 -6.87 -7.86 3.95
CA ILE A 92 -7.36 -9.22 4.25
C ILE A 92 -6.65 -9.76 5.50
N LEU A 93 -7.34 -10.61 6.26
CA LEU A 93 -6.73 -11.34 7.37
C LEU A 93 -5.98 -12.56 6.83
N VAL A 94 -4.70 -12.70 7.17
CA VAL A 94 -3.81 -13.73 6.61
C VAL A 94 -3.11 -14.48 7.74
N SER A 95 -2.99 -15.80 7.61
CA SER A 95 -2.22 -16.63 8.55
C SER A 95 -0.72 -16.56 8.28
N GLY A 96 0.12 -16.88 9.26
CA GLY A 96 1.58 -16.93 9.08
C GLY A 96 1.99 -17.76 7.87
N GLY A 97 2.89 -17.21 7.03
CA GLY A 97 3.33 -17.87 5.80
C GLY A 97 4.03 -16.95 4.81
N TRP A 98 4.46 -17.55 3.69
CA TRP A 98 5.19 -16.90 2.60
C TRP A 98 4.41 -16.99 1.29
N TYR A 99 3.95 -15.84 0.80
CA TYR A 99 2.87 -15.78 -0.17
C TYR A 99 3.25 -15.04 -1.46
N GLN A 100 2.57 -15.43 -2.54
CA GLN A 100 2.25 -14.53 -3.63
C GLN A 100 0.92 -13.85 -3.28
N LEU A 101 0.90 -12.52 -3.35
CA LEU A 101 -0.33 -11.73 -3.27
C LEU A 101 -0.85 -11.51 -4.69
N ASP A 102 -2.09 -11.90 -4.96
CA ASP A 102 -2.80 -11.58 -6.20
C ASP A 102 -3.86 -10.52 -5.91
N VAL A 103 -3.96 -9.51 -6.77
CA VAL A 103 -4.99 -8.46 -6.73
C VAL A 103 -5.59 -8.30 -8.11
N ARG A 104 -6.91 -8.33 -8.19
CA ARG A 104 -7.64 -8.19 -9.45
C ARG A 104 -8.67 -7.07 -9.41
N GLY A 105 -8.85 -6.45 -10.57
CA GLY A 105 -9.95 -5.54 -10.83
C GLY A 105 -11.11 -6.28 -11.48
N VAL A 106 -12.33 -6.03 -11.01
CA VAL A 106 -13.55 -6.63 -11.54
C VAL A 106 -14.49 -5.55 -12.08
N ARG A 107 -15.04 -5.80 -13.27
CA ARG A 107 -16.06 -4.96 -13.92
C ARG A 107 -17.13 -5.86 -14.54
N ASN A 108 -18.40 -5.57 -14.32
CA ASN A 108 -19.56 -6.36 -14.77
C ASN A 108 -19.44 -7.85 -14.39
N GLY A 109 -18.96 -8.13 -13.18
CA GLY A 109 -18.75 -9.50 -12.68
C GLY A 109 -17.61 -10.28 -13.32
N SER A 110 -16.83 -9.67 -14.21
CA SER A 110 -15.69 -10.29 -14.89
C SER A 110 -14.36 -9.68 -14.44
N GLU A 111 -13.31 -10.50 -14.37
CA GLU A 111 -11.94 -10.04 -14.16
C GLU A 111 -11.45 -9.26 -15.39
N VAL A 112 -10.97 -8.03 -15.19
CA VAL A 112 -10.50 -7.15 -16.26
C VAL A 112 -9.03 -6.71 -16.09
N ALA A 113 -8.46 -6.98 -14.92
CA ALA A 113 -7.09 -6.61 -14.55
C ALA A 113 -6.55 -7.56 -13.48
N LEU A 114 -5.26 -7.89 -13.51
CA LEU A 114 -4.57 -8.68 -12.50
C LEU A 114 -3.16 -8.12 -12.25
N SER A 115 -2.76 -8.04 -10.99
CA SER A 115 -1.42 -7.68 -10.56
C SER A 115 -1.02 -8.58 -9.39
N SER A 116 0.24 -9.01 -9.37
CA SER A 116 0.75 -9.89 -8.31
C SER A 116 2.04 -9.34 -7.70
N VAL A 117 2.20 -9.55 -6.40
CA VAL A 117 3.44 -9.28 -5.66
C VAL A 117 3.95 -10.58 -5.07
N ASP A 118 5.16 -10.94 -5.45
CA ASP A 118 5.88 -12.08 -4.93
C ASP A 118 6.45 -11.82 -3.53
N ARG A 119 6.68 -12.89 -2.75
CA ARG A 119 7.40 -12.85 -1.47
C ARG A 119 6.77 -11.89 -0.44
N VAL A 120 5.47 -11.99 -0.21
CA VAL A 120 4.79 -11.25 0.86
C VAL A 120 4.71 -12.14 2.11
N GLY A 121 5.19 -11.64 3.25
CA GLY A 121 5.33 -12.43 4.46
C GLY A 121 4.43 -11.99 5.60
N ILE A 122 3.79 -12.97 6.25
CA ILE A 122 3.23 -12.82 7.61
C ILE A 122 4.08 -13.69 8.53
N GLY A 123 4.84 -13.08 9.43
CA GLY A 123 5.90 -13.79 10.14
C GLY A 123 6.45 -13.07 11.36
N GLU A 124 7.72 -13.28 11.66
CA GLU A 124 8.40 -12.67 12.80
C GLU A 124 9.30 -11.51 12.38
N VAL A 125 9.27 -10.44 13.16
CA VAL A 125 10.10 -9.26 12.95
C VAL A 125 10.90 -8.99 14.22
N PHE A 126 12.22 -9.00 14.11
CA PHE A 126 13.15 -8.80 15.23
C PHE A 126 14.05 -7.59 15.00
N LEU A 127 14.37 -6.90 16.10
CA LEU A 127 15.43 -5.89 16.13
C LEU A 127 16.56 -6.39 17.01
N VAL A 128 17.76 -6.50 16.47
CA VAL A 128 18.95 -6.84 17.26
C VAL A 128 19.68 -5.57 17.66
N ALA A 129 20.06 -5.48 18.94
CA ALA A 129 20.72 -4.31 19.51
C ALA A 129 21.77 -4.71 20.54
N GLY A 130 22.80 -3.90 20.74
CA GLY A 130 23.90 -4.21 21.65
C GLY A 130 25.23 -3.81 21.05
N GLN A 131 26.29 -4.59 21.27
CA GLN A 131 27.64 -4.20 20.84
C GLN A 131 28.16 -4.91 19.57
N SER A 132 29.48 -5.06 19.43
CA SER A 132 30.14 -5.66 18.26
C SER A 132 29.66 -7.09 17.93
N ASN A 133 29.34 -7.90 18.94
CA ASN A 133 28.68 -9.21 18.81
C ASN A 133 27.17 -9.12 18.45
N VAL A 134 26.73 -7.97 17.97
CA VAL A 134 25.43 -7.74 17.32
C VAL A 134 25.65 -7.10 15.96
N THR A 135 26.51 -6.08 15.89
CA THR A 135 26.79 -5.34 14.65
C THR A 135 27.33 -6.25 13.55
N GLY A 136 28.03 -7.34 13.93
CA GLY A 136 28.64 -8.29 13.01
C GLY A 136 30.17 -8.30 13.03
N GLY A 137 30.78 -7.78 14.11
CA GLY A 137 32.22 -7.71 14.36
C GLY A 137 32.99 -6.82 13.38
N ASP A 138 33.57 -5.71 13.86
CA ASP A 138 34.30 -4.78 13.00
C ASP A 138 35.56 -5.43 12.42
N GLY A 139 35.55 -5.68 11.11
CA GLY A 139 36.68 -6.32 10.40
C GLY A 139 36.66 -7.85 10.44
N LEU A 140 35.62 -8.47 10.99
CA LEU A 140 35.40 -9.91 10.86
C LEU A 140 34.80 -10.25 9.49
N PRO A 141 34.94 -11.51 9.03
CA PRO A 141 34.21 -11.97 7.87
C PRO A 141 32.71 -11.69 8.05
N ASN A 142 32.05 -11.36 6.94
CA ASN A 142 30.62 -11.01 6.90
C ASN A 142 29.69 -12.06 7.55
N GLY A 143 30.18 -13.27 7.77
CA GLY A 143 29.40 -14.45 8.14
C GLY A 143 28.66 -15.01 6.93
N PRO A 144 27.92 -16.12 7.11
CA PRO A 144 27.16 -16.72 6.02
C PRO A 144 25.88 -15.93 5.71
N SER A 145 25.48 -15.97 4.45
CA SER A 145 24.12 -15.60 4.02
C SER A 145 23.09 -16.48 4.72
N ALA A 146 21.86 -15.99 4.90
CA ALA A 146 20.73 -16.88 5.10
C ALA A 146 20.64 -17.86 3.91
N THR A 147 20.18 -19.08 4.16
CA THR A 147 19.95 -20.09 3.11
C THR A 147 18.46 -20.22 2.77
N ASP A 148 17.58 -19.84 3.69
CA ASP A 148 16.13 -19.87 3.53
C ASP A 148 15.65 -18.56 2.85
N ASP A 149 14.97 -18.67 1.70
CA ASP A 149 14.41 -17.53 0.95
C ASP A 149 13.53 -16.63 1.83
N ARG A 150 13.01 -17.12 2.94
CA ARG A 150 12.08 -16.40 3.82
C ARG A 150 12.77 -15.47 4.84
N VAL A 151 14.09 -15.35 4.81
CA VAL A 151 14.84 -14.40 5.67
C VAL A 151 15.10 -13.11 4.91
N SER A 152 14.62 -11.99 5.45
CA SER A 152 14.70 -10.67 4.84
C SER A 152 15.37 -9.63 5.74
N SER A 153 15.87 -8.56 5.13
CA SER A 153 16.26 -7.31 5.78
C SER A 153 16.13 -6.12 4.82
N ILE A 154 16.64 -4.95 5.21
CA ILE A 154 16.83 -3.78 4.35
C ILE A 154 18.33 -3.54 4.24
N ASN A 155 18.85 -3.46 3.01
CA ASN A 155 20.26 -3.20 2.74
C ASN A 155 20.59 -1.72 2.86
N PHE A 156 20.81 -1.26 4.08
CA PHE A 156 21.20 0.11 4.39
C PHE A 156 22.04 0.16 5.67
N GLN A 157 23.14 0.92 5.62
CA GLN A 157 23.88 1.33 6.80
C GLN A 157 23.90 2.85 6.89
N ASN A 158 23.63 3.41 8.06
CA ASN A 158 23.77 4.84 8.30
C ASN A 158 25.25 5.26 8.43
N ILE A 159 25.98 5.14 7.32
CA ILE A 159 27.36 5.56 7.15
C ILE A 159 27.43 6.29 5.82
N ASN A 160 28.09 7.46 5.80
CA ASN A 160 28.37 8.15 4.55
C ASN A 160 29.43 7.37 3.76
N PRO A 161 29.11 6.83 2.58
CA PRO A 161 30.01 5.96 1.83
C PRO A 161 31.24 6.69 1.27
N ASN A 162 31.22 8.02 1.22
CA ASN A 162 32.32 8.80 0.63
C ASN A 162 33.46 9.08 1.63
N ASN A 163 33.16 9.10 2.92
CA ASN A 163 34.13 9.48 3.96
C ASN A 163 34.01 8.66 5.26
N ASN A 164 33.15 7.63 5.26
CA ASN A 164 32.87 6.76 6.39
C ASN A 164 32.42 7.48 7.68
N THR A 165 31.85 8.69 7.56
CA THR A 165 31.31 9.39 8.74
C THR A 165 29.89 8.96 9.05
N ILE A 166 29.55 8.97 10.33
CA ILE A 166 28.19 8.66 10.81
C ILE A 166 27.54 9.98 11.23
N PRO A 167 26.40 10.38 10.62
CA PRO A 167 25.73 11.60 11.02
C PRO A 167 25.13 11.48 12.43
N PRO A 168 25.01 12.59 13.18
CA PRO A 168 24.33 12.58 14.47
C PRO A 168 22.85 12.20 14.32
N TYR A 169 22.24 11.70 15.40
CA TYR A 169 20.85 11.20 15.41
C TYR A 169 19.84 12.13 14.73
N ALA A 170 19.91 13.44 15.01
CA ALA A 170 18.99 14.43 14.46
C ALA A 170 19.06 14.56 12.93
N ASN A 171 20.15 14.13 12.31
CA ASN A 171 20.43 14.28 10.88
C ASN A 171 20.35 12.96 10.12
N VAL A 172 19.99 11.85 10.79
CA VAL A 172 19.89 10.54 10.14
C VAL A 172 18.73 10.54 9.15
N GLN A 173 19.04 10.19 7.90
CA GLN A 173 18.07 10.04 6.83
C GLN A 173 17.99 8.55 6.47
N LEU A 174 16.85 7.95 6.77
CA LEU A 174 16.58 6.56 6.40
C LEU A 174 16.06 6.50 4.95
N PRO A 175 16.51 5.54 4.14
CA PRO A 175 15.95 5.35 2.80
C PRO A 175 14.50 4.88 2.87
N CYS A 176 13.80 4.99 1.75
CA CYS A 176 12.56 4.24 1.58
C CYS A 176 12.85 2.75 1.79
N PRO A 177 11.96 2.01 2.51
CA PRO A 177 12.21 0.60 2.78
C PRO A 177 12.19 -0.20 1.48
N GLU A 178 13.30 -0.88 1.21
CA GLU A 178 13.46 -1.86 0.16
C GLU A 178 13.94 -3.16 0.79
N PHE A 179 13.08 -4.18 0.75
CA PHE A 179 13.35 -5.45 1.42
C PHE A 179 14.13 -6.37 0.50
N VAL A 180 15.24 -6.89 1.02
CA VAL A 180 16.14 -7.82 0.33
C VAL A 180 16.23 -9.13 1.12
N HIS A 181 16.72 -10.18 0.46
CA HIS A 181 17.16 -11.38 1.18
C HIS A 181 18.35 -11.04 2.08
N LEU A 182 18.50 -11.70 3.23
CA LEU A 182 19.65 -11.46 4.11
C LEU A 182 20.89 -12.23 3.61
N ASP A 183 21.46 -11.74 2.50
CA ASP A 183 22.75 -12.21 1.98
C ASP A 183 23.92 -11.67 2.83
N ASP A 184 25.08 -12.32 2.74
CA ASP A 184 26.27 -12.01 3.54
C ASP A 184 26.71 -10.53 3.44
N PHE A 185 26.60 -9.92 2.27
CA PHE A 185 26.99 -8.53 2.02
C PHE A 185 25.94 -7.49 2.46
N VAL A 186 24.75 -7.92 2.90
CA VAL A 186 23.66 -7.00 3.24
C VAL A 186 23.99 -6.23 4.52
N LYS A 187 23.98 -4.91 4.39
CA LYS A 187 24.06 -3.98 5.51
C LYS A 187 22.71 -3.90 6.20
N THR A 188 22.52 -4.63 7.30
CA THR A 188 21.23 -4.74 7.97
C THR A 188 20.82 -3.40 8.63
N ALA A 189 19.76 -2.76 8.13
CA ALA A 189 19.35 -1.44 8.59
C ALA A 189 18.98 -1.36 10.09
N PRO A 190 19.21 -0.21 10.77
CA PRO A 190 19.88 0.99 10.22
C PRO A 190 21.42 0.95 10.33
N PHE A 191 22.03 0.00 11.03
CA PHE A 191 23.46 0.09 11.35
C PHE A 191 24.26 -1.22 11.44
N GLY A 192 23.67 -2.36 11.12
CA GLY A 192 24.38 -3.63 11.05
C GLY A 192 25.43 -3.66 9.93
N ASN A 193 26.57 -4.29 10.21
CA ASN A 193 27.66 -4.42 9.26
C ASN A 193 27.35 -5.45 8.17
N TYR A 194 26.78 -6.60 8.51
CA TYR A 194 26.56 -7.75 7.59
C TYR A 194 25.46 -8.68 8.13
N ALA A 195 25.17 -9.79 7.44
CA ALA A 195 24.27 -10.85 7.94
C ALA A 195 24.80 -11.53 9.21
N TRP A 196 26.10 -11.85 9.25
CA TRP A 196 26.78 -12.46 10.40
C TRP A 196 26.06 -13.71 10.93
N CYS A 197 25.94 -13.91 12.25
CA CYS A 197 25.15 -15.03 12.79
C CYS A 197 23.63 -14.87 12.54
N TRP A 198 23.17 -13.68 12.16
CA TRP A 198 21.74 -13.39 11.99
C TRP A 198 21.13 -14.07 10.76
N GLY A 199 21.94 -14.38 9.75
CA GLY A 199 21.53 -15.22 8.62
C GLY A 199 21.12 -16.62 9.09
N ILE A 200 22.00 -17.31 9.84
CA ILE A 200 21.72 -18.64 10.41
C ILE A 200 20.56 -18.58 11.41
N PHE A 201 20.52 -17.56 12.26
CA PHE A 201 19.41 -17.36 13.20
C PHE A 201 18.07 -17.23 12.47
N GLY A 202 18.03 -16.43 11.39
CA GLY A 202 16.86 -16.30 10.54
C GLY A 202 16.42 -17.64 9.95
N ASP A 203 17.35 -18.45 9.45
CA ASP A 203 17.07 -19.79 8.92
C ASP A 203 16.44 -20.70 9.98
N LEU A 204 17.02 -20.75 11.17
CA LEU A 204 16.54 -21.58 12.28
C LEU A 204 15.11 -21.21 12.67
N ILE A 205 14.82 -19.91 12.83
CA ILE A 205 13.49 -19.42 13.18
C ILE A 205 12.50 -19.69 12.05
N ALA A 206 12.87 -19.40 10.79
CA ALA A 206 12.01 -19.60 9.65
C ALA A 206 11.63 -21.07 9.45
N GLN A 207 12.57 -21.98 9.67
CA GLN A 207 12.34 -23.42 9.60
C GLN A 207 11.50 -23.92 10.77
N ARG A 208 11.82 -23.52 12.00
CA ARG A 208 11.13 -23.98 13.22
C ARG A 208 9.69 -23.49 13.30
N LEU A 209 9.44 -22.23 12.96
CA LEU A 209 8.12 -21.62 13.04
C LEU A 209 7.34 -21.70 11.72
N ASN A 210 8.01 -22.08 10.63
CA ASN A 210 7.46 -22.15 9.29
C ASN A 210 6.83 -20.83 8.80
N VAL A 211 7.47 -19.70 9.15
CA VAL A 211 7.05 -18.34 8.75
C VAL A 211 8.28 -17.52 8.35
N PRO A 212 8.13 -16.48 7.52
CA PRO A 212 9.24 -15.58 7.18
C PRO A 212 9.73 -14.76 8.37
N VAL A 213 10.99 -14.31 8.27
CA VAL A 213 11.69 -13.56 9.31
C VAL A 213 12.27 -12.29 8.73
N LEU A 214 12.04 -11.15 9.38
CA LEU A 214 12.66 -9.88 9.05
C LEU A 214 13.53 -9.39 10.21
N ILE A 215 14.77 -9.03 9.90
CA ILE A 215 15.77 -8.63 10.91
C ILE A 215 16.24 -7.20 10.65
N PHE A 216 16.19 -6.38 11.69
CA PHE A 216 16.83 -5.06 11.78
C PHE A 216 18.01 -5.12 12.76
N ASN A 217 19.02 -4.26 12.58
CA ASN A 217 20.21 -4.25 13.41
C ASN A 217 20.65 -2.83 13.77
N SER A 218 20.71 -2.56 15.07
CA SER A 218 21.18 -1.31 15.67
C SER A 218 22.38 -1.50 16.59
N GLY A 219 23.18 -2.56 16.42
CA GLY A 219 24.37 -2.82 17.22
C GLY A 219 25.48 -1.80 17.03
N TRP A 220 26.27 -1.52 18.07
CA TRP A 220 27.39 -0.58 18.04
C TRP A 220 28.63 -1.13 18.74
N SER A 221 29.70 -1.30 17.98
CA SER A 221 30.97 -1.76 18.54
C SER A 221 31.55 -0.80 19.57
N GLY A 222 32.23 -1.35 20.58
CA GLY A 222 32.95 -0.57 21.59
C GLY A 222 32.09 0.14 22.64
N THR A 223 30.78 -0.11 22.68
CA THR A 223 29.87 0.56 23.63
C THR A 223 29.77 -0.16 24.97
N SER A 224 29.85 0.59 26.06
CA SER A 224 29.40 0.17 27.40
C SER A 224 27.97 0.65 27.66
N MET A 225 27.33 0.16 28.73
CA MET A 225 25.97 0.56 29.13
C MET A 225 25.80 2.08 29.27
N TYR A 226 26.80 2.78 29.83
CA TYR A 226 26.71 4.24 29.99
C TYR A 226 26.59 4.98 28.66
N ASN A 227 27.23 4.50 27.58
CA ASN A 227 27.10 5.11 26.25
C ASN A 227 25.64 5.03 25.75
N TRP A 228 24.98 3.91 25.99
CA TRP A 228 23.57 3.71 25.63
C TRP A 228 22.63 4.57 26.46
N VAL A 229 22.90 4.74 27.76
CA VAL A 229 22.08 5.59 28.64
C VAL A 229 22.24 7.07 28.29
N GLU A 230 23.47 7.54 28.14
CA GLU A 230 23.79 8.94 27.83
C GLU A 230 23.19 9.37 26.49
N SER A 231 23.24 8.48 25.48
CA SER A 231 22.67 8.76 24.15
C SER A 231 21.14 8.67 24.06
N ILE A 232 20.43 8.41 25.17
CA ILE A 232 18.98 8.61 25.22
C ILE A 232 18.63 10.08 24.92
N ASP A 233 19.45 11.01 25.41
CA ASP A 233 19.37 12.41 25.00
C ASP A 233 19.87 12.53 23.55
N PRO A 234 19.01 12.97 22.59
CA PRO A 234 19.37 13.05 21.19
C PRO A 234 20.52 14.03 20.88
N ASN A 235 20.91 14.89 21.82
CA ASN A 235 21.97 15.88 21.66
C ASN A 235 23.26 15.50 22.39
N PHE A 236 23.24 14.47 23.24
CA PHE A 236 24.40 14.11 24.04
C PHE A 236 25.46 13.38 23.21
N THR A 237 26.72 13.78 23.37
CA THR A 237 27.88 13.15 22.73
C THR A 237 28.63 12.33 23.77
N THR A 238 28.57 11.01 23.64
CA THR A 238 29.23 10.07 24.56
C THR A 238 30.58 9.61 24.03
N VAL A 239 31.48 9.22 24.93
CA VAL A 239 32.84 8.76 24.59
C VAL A 239 33.03 7.35 25.12
N GLY A 240 33.44 6.43 24.25
CA GLY A 240 33.72 5.04 24.61
C GLY A 240 34.97 4.91 25.46
N ILE A 241 35.12 3.77 26.13
CA ILE A 241 36.25 3.51 27.04
C ILE A 241 37.63 3.63 26.37
N PHE A 242 37.70 3.40 25.06
CA PHE A 242 38.93 3.52 24.27
C PHE A 242 39.14 4.92 23.68
N GLY A 243 38.38 5.94 24.12
CA GLY A 243 38.51 7.33 23.69
C GLY A 243 37.76 7.69 22.39
N ASN A 244 37.03 6.74 21.80
CA ASN A 244 36.25 6.98 20.59
C ASN A 244 35.00 7.80 20.91
N THR A 245 34.85 8.96 20.27
CA THR A 245 33.65 9.80 20.38
C THR A 245 32.54 9.26 19.47
N TYR A 246 31.37 8.99 20.04
CA TYR A 246 30.18 8.63 19.27
C TYR A 246 29.42 9.89 18.83
N PRO A 247 28.81 9.91 17.64
CA PRO A 247 27.99 11.04 17.22
C PRO A 247 26.84 11.32 18.19
N ALA A 248 26.41 12.58 18.27
CA ALA A 248 25.36 13.00 19.19
C ALA A 248 24.08 12.16 19.05
N GLY A 249 23.55 11.70 20.19
CA GLY A 249 22.35 10.87 20.27
C GLY A 249 22.54 9.40 19.86
N LEU A 250 23.77 8.96 19.58
CA LEU A 250 24.10 7.57 19.26
C LEU A 250 24.97 6.97 20.37
N PRO A 251 24.82 5.66 20.69
CA PRO A 251 24.16 4.60 19.91
C PRO A 251 22.64 4.44 20.03
N PHE A 252 22.00 4.89 21.13
CA PHE A 252 20.57 4.63 21.39
C PHE A 252 19.65 5.15 20.28
N GLY A 253 20.00 6.26 19.62
CA GLY A 253 19.26 6.82 18.51
C GLY A 253 19.03 5.85 17.35
N HIS A 254 19.94 4.91 17.05
CA HIS A 254 19.71 3.90 16.01
C HIS A 254 18.68 2.84 16.41
N LEU A 255 18.66 2.41 17.67
CA LEU A 255 17.60 1.57 18.23
C LEU A 255 16.25 2.28 18.11
N ARG A 256 16.20 3.56 18.50
CA ARG A 256 14.99 4.38 18.39
C ARG A 256 14.52 4.55 16.94
N LEU A 257 15.43 4.86 16.01
CA LEU A 257 15.10 5.03 14.59
C LEU A 257 14.49 3.78 13.99
N ALA A 258 15.04 2.60 14.29
CA ALA A 258 14.49 1.33 13.83
C ALA A 258 13.05 1.12 14.36
N LEU A 259 12.83 1.34 15.67
CA LEU A 259 11.53 1.21 16.33
C LEU A 259 10.46 2.20 15.82
N ASN A 260 10.88 3.41 15.47
CA ASN A 260 9.98 4.47 15.02
C ASN A 260 9.69 4.43 13.52
N ASN A 261 10.61 3.98 12.66
CA ASN A 261 10.44 4.09 11.22
C ASN A 261 10.02 2.78 10.57
N TYR A 262 10.92 1.80 10.49
CA TYR A 262 10.61 0.53 9.82
C TYR A 262 9.62 -0.30 10.64
N ILE A 263 9.94 -0.52 11.92
CA ILE A 263 9.13 -1.37 12.81
C ILE A 263 7.73 -0.81 13.05
N ALA A 264 7.53 0.50 12.98
CA ALA A 264 6.19 1.06 13.06
C ALA A 264 5.26 0.48 11.98
N GLN A 265 5.75 0.29 10.75
CA GLN A 265 4.94 -0.20 9.64
C GLN A 265 5.00 -1.73 9.43
N GLN A 266 6.04 -2.41 9.91
CA GLN A 266 6.14 -3.87 9.85
C GLN A 266 5.57 -4.57 11.10
N GLY A 267 5.46 -3.87 12.23
CA GLY A 267 5.26 -4.50 13.53
C GLY A 267 6.55 -5.15 14.05
N TYR A 268 6.51 -5.74 15.25
CA TYR A 268 7.65 -6.46 15.83
C TYR A 268 7.28 -7.43 16.96
N ARG A 269 8.16 -8.40 17.17
CA ARG A 269 8.12 -9.39 18.25
C ARG A 269 8.91 -8.93 19.47
N ALA A 270 10.21 -8.67 19.30
CA ALA A 270 11.10 -8.26 20.40
C ALA A 270 12.39 -7.59 19.93
N VAL A 271 13.05 -6.91 20.86
CA VAL A 271 14.47 -6.53 20.77
C VAL A 271 15.33 -7.66 21.33
N LEU A 272 16.32 -8.12 20.57
CA LEU A 272 17.33 -9.08 21.03
C LEU A 272 18.58 -8.30 21.46
N TRP A 273 18.86 -8.27 22.76
CA TRP A 273 19.92 -7.48 23.36
C TRP A 273 21.16 -8.33 23.68
N HIS A 274 22.31 -7.98 23.09
CA HIS A 274 23.60 -8.60 23.40
C HIS A 274 24.69 -7.54 23.66
N GLN A 275 24.87 -7.20 24.93
CA GLN A 275 25.89 -6.26 25.36
C GLN A 275 26.23 -6.52 26.82
N GLY A 276 27.50 -6.33 27.18
CA GLY A 276 27.99 -6.39 28.55
C GLY A 276 29.50 -6.62 28.64
N GLU A 277 30.14 -6.99 27.53
CA GLU A 277 31.57 -7.24 27.46
C GLU A 277 32.40 -6.01 27.85
N ASN A 278 32.09 -4.83 27.31
CA ASN A 278 32.82 -3.62 27.72
C ASN A 278 32.53 -3.18 29.16
N ASP A 279 31.40 -3.59 29.74
CA ASP A 279 31.07 -3.32 31.15
C ASP A 279 31.89 -4.18 32.14
N ASN A 280 32.48 -5.28 31.65
CA ASN A 280 33.51 -6.00 32.38
C ASN A 280 34.83 -5.20 32.41
N PHE A 281 35.19 -4.53 31.32
CA PHE A 281 36.42 -3.72 31.29
C PHE A 281 36.32 -2.51 32.24
N THR A 282 35.17 -1.84 32.30
CA THR A 282 34.88 -0.76 33.26
C THR A 282 34.63 -1.24 34.69
N GLU A 283 34.50 -2.55 34.90
CA GLU A 283 34.09 -3.14 36.18
C GLU A 283 32.77 -2.55 36.70
N THR A 284 31.81 -2.34 35.79
CA THR A 284 30.50 -1.76 36.09
C THR A 284 29.82 -2.56 37.21
N SER A 285 29.28 -1.85 38.20
CA SER A 285 28.56 -2.47 39.31
C SER A 285 27.22 -3.06 38.86
N ARG A 286 26.73 -4.07 39.59
CA ARG A 286 25.41 -4.68 39.36
C ARG A 286 24.29 -3.63 39.32
N GLU A 287 24.31 -2.68 40.26
CA GLU A 287 23.32 -1.61 40.33
C GLU A 287 23.40 -0.67 39.12
N SER A 288 24.59 -0.22 38.75
CA SER A 288 24.77 0.71 37.62
C SER A 288 24.32 0.07 36.31
N TYR A 289 24.73 -1.16 36.05
CA TYR A 289 24.32 -1.88 34.83
C TYR A 289 22.81 -2.12 34.81
N ARG A 290 22.22 -2.59 35.92
CA ARG A 290 20.77 -2.83 36.03
C ARG A 290 19.98 -1.55 35.76
N ASN A 291 20.36 -0.45 36.40
CA ASN A 291 19.67 0.82 36.25
C ASN A 291 19.81 1.33 34.80
N GLY A 292 20.98 1.19 34.19
CA GLY A 292 21.18 1.54 32.79
C GLY A 292 20.34 0.71 31.82
N LEU A 293 20.33 -0.61 31.99
CA LEU A 293 19.53 -1.53 31.17
C LEU A 293 18.03 -1.20 31.29
N ARG A 294 17.54 -0.95 32.51
CA ARG A 294 16.15 -0.51 32.73
C ARG A 294 15.86 0.83 32.03
N SER A 295 16.78 1.79 32.10
CA SER A 295 16.63 3.10 31.46
C SER A 295 16.49 2.98 29.94
N ILE A 296 17.33 2.19 29.28
CA ILE A 296 17.27 2.04 27.81
C ILE A 296 16.01 1.28 27.38
N ILE A 297 15.57 0.27 28.14
CA ILE A 297 14.33 -0.47 27.86
C ILE A 297 13.13 0.49 28.00
N ASN A 298 13.05 1.22 29.12
CA ASN A 298 11.96 2.16 29.36
C ASN A 298 11.95 3.31 28.36
N ALA A 299 13.11 3.84 27.99
CA ALA A 299 13.24 4.85 26.95
C ALA A 299 12.79 4.33 25.59
N SER A 300 13.17 3.09 25.22
CA SER A 300 12.73 2.48 23.97
C SER A 300 11.21 2.32 23.91
N ARG A 301 10.57 1.97 25.03
CA ARG A 301 9.12 1.86 25.19
C ARG A 301 8.43 3.21 25.07
N SER A 302 8.84 4.19 25.88
CA SER A 302 8.17 5.49 25.98
C SER A 302 8.37 6.34 24.73
N LEU A 303 9.58 6.37 24.16
CA LEU A 303 9.90 7.19 23.00
C LEU A 303 9.36 6.61 21.68
N SER A 304 8.79 5.41 21.70
CA SER A 304 8.17 4.78 20.52
C SER A 304 6.69 4.45 20.68
N GLY A 305 6.09 4.78 21.84
CA GLY A 305 4.69 4.47 22.15
C GLY A 305 4.42 2.96 22.31
N LYS A 306 5.43 2.19 22.71
CA LYS A 306 5.41 0.72 22.76
C LYS A 306 5.63 0.21 24.19
N GLU A 307 4.70 0.52 25.10
CA GLU A 307 4.84 0.27 26.55
C GLU A 307 5.21 -1.17 26.96
N ASN A 308 4.77 -2.17 26.20
CA ASN A 308 5.01 -3.59 26.42
C ASN A 308 6.04 -4.19 25.46
N LEU A 309 6.89 -3.37 24.83
CA LEU A 309 8.01 -3.81 23.97
C LEU A 309 8.82 -4.89 24.68
N ALA A 310 8.75 -6.10 24.13
CA ALA A 310 9.46 -7.25 24.64
C ALA A 310 10.97 -7.10 24.36
N TRP A 311 11.78 -7.40 25.36
CA TRP A 311 13.23 -7.50 25.23
C TRP A 311 13.68 -8.89 25.60
N VAL A 312 14.62 -9.45 24.84
CA VAL A 312 15.27 -10.73 25.13
C VAL A 312 16.74 -10.43 25.41
N VAL A 313 17.15 -10.58 26.67
CA VAL A 313 18.44 -10.11 27.17
C VAL A 313 19.41 -11.28 27.31
N ALA A 314 20.50 -11.26 26.55
CA ALA A 314 21.59 -12.21 26.71
C ALA A 314 22.29 -12.03 28.06
N ARG A 315 22.77 -13.14 28.64
CA ARG A 315 23.74 -13.10 29.74
C ARG A 315 25.13 -13.10 29.14
N VAL A 316 25.79 -11.95 29.20
CA VAL A 316 27.10 -11.74 28.58
C VAL A 316 27.92 -10.70 29.33
N SER A 317 29.19 -11.02 29.53
CA SER A 317 30.18 -10.13 30.12
C SER A 317 31.62 -10.45 29.72
N ARG A 318 31.90 -11.52 28.96
CA ARG A 318 33.30 -11.92 28.68
C ARG A 318 34.06 -10.81 27.98
N MET A 319 35.21 -10.47 28.58
CA MET A 319 36.15 -9.50 28.03
C MET A 319 37.59 -9.91 28.35
N THR A 320 38.51 -9.58 27.46
CA THR A 320 39.95 -9.74 27.69
C THR A 320 40.51 -8.42 28.22
N ARG A 321 41.10 -8.48 29.42
CA ARG A 321 41.76 -7.35 30.08
C ARG A 321 43.15 -7.79 30.52
N ASP A 322 44.17 -7.00 30.22
CA ASP A 322 45.58 -7.29 30.54
C ASP A 322 46.05 -8.68 30.08
N GLY A 323 45.56 -9.13 28.91
CA GLY A 323 45.86 -10.43 28.33
C GLY A 323 45.09 -11.61 28.93
N VAL A 324 44.20 -11.37 29.90
CA VAL A 324 43.40 -12.40 30.55
C VAL A 324 41.92 -12.26 30.17
N SER A 325 41.38 -13.29 29.54
CA SER A 325 39.95 -13.42 29.31
C SER A 325 39.24 -13.75 30.62
N ARG A 326 38.25 -12.94 31.00
CA ARG A 326 37.44 -13.14 32.21
C ARG A 326 35.97 -12.78 31.97
N THR A 327 35.10 -13.23 32.87
CA THR A 327 33.71 -12.77 32.99
C THR A 327 33.56 -11.80 34.16
N TRP A 328 32.43 -11.09 34.23
CA TRP A 328 32.13 -10.13 35.29
C TRP A 328 30.73 -10.38 35.86
N GLN A 329 30.70 -11.12 36.97
CA GLN A 329 29.45 -11.55 37.62
C GLN A 329 28.48 -10.42 37.95
N PRO A 330 28.91 -9.22 38.40
CA PRO A 330 27.96 -8.12 38.66
C PRO A 330 27.10 -7.74 37.46
N VAL A 331 27.63 -7.81 36.24
CA VAL A 331 26.86 -7.53 35.00
C VAL A 331 25.88 -8.66 34.71
N ILE A 332 26.30 -9.92 34.87
CA ILE A 332 25.42 -11.09 34.71
C ILE A 332 24.27 -11.07 35.71
N ASP A 333 24.56 -10.75 36.98
CA ASP A 333 23.54 -10.62 38.03
C ASP A 333 22.55 -9.49 37.70
N ALA A 334 23.03 -8.38 37.15
CA ALA A 334 22.18 -7.26 36.73
C ALA A 334 21.27 -7.63 35.54
N GLN A 335 21.78 -8.37 34.57
CA GLN A 335 20.98 -8.92 33.47
C GLN A 335 19.89 -9.85 34.02
N ASN A 336 20.25 -10.77 34.93
CA ASN A 336 19.32 -11.67 35.60
C ASN A 336 18.27 -10.94 36.46
N ASP A 337 18.65 -9.84 37.11
CA ASP A 337 17.72 -8.98 37.85
C ASP A 337 16.64 -8.42 36.94
N VAL A 338 17.03 -7.78 35.83
CA VAL A 338 16.06 -7.16 34.90
C VAL A 338 15.15 -8.21 34.26
N ILE A 339 15.68 -9.39 33.91
CA ILE A 339 14.90 -10.53 33.40
C ILE A 339 13.91 -11.06 34.45
N GLY A 340 14.25 -10.97 35.74
CA GLY A 340 13.46 -11.53 36.84
C GLY A 340 13.83 -12.97 37.20
N ILE A 341 15.00 -13.46 36.79
CA ILE A 341 15.51 -14.78 37.18
C ILE A 341 15.79 -14.83 38.70
N ASN A 342 16.24 -13.71 39.27
CA ASN A 342 16.52 -13.58 40.71
C ASN A 342 15.27 -13.28 41.56
N GLY A 343 14.07 -13.43 40.98
CA GLY A 343 12.79 -13.16 41.64
C GLY A 343 12.08 -11.92 41.09
N SER A 344 10.90 -11.65 41.66
CA SER A 344 9.97 -10.63 41.16
C SER A 344 9.98 -9.33 41.98
N ASP A 345 11.12 -8.98 42.61
CA ASP A 345 11.26 -7.69 43.30
C ASP A 345 11.10 -6.56 42.25
N PRO A 346 10.08 -5.68 42.37
CA PRO A 346 9.84 -4.62 41.39
C PRO A 346 11.00 -3.62 41.23
N ASN A 347 11.91 -3.56 42.21
CA ASN A 347 13.12 -2.74 42.13
C ASN A 347 14.20 -3.38 41.24
N LEU A 348 14.14 -4.70 41.04
CA LEU A 348 15.11 -5.46 40.26
C LEU A 348 14.55 -5.82 38.89
N PHE A 349 13.39 -6.46 38.89
CA PHE A 349 12.69 -7.01 37.75
C PHE A 349 12.00 -5.96 36.89
N LEU A 350 12.05 -6.12 35.57
CA LEU A 350 11.29 -5.31 34.62
C LEU A 350 10.34 -6.19 33.80
N PRO A 351 9.01 -5.90 33.76
CA PRO A 351 8.06 -6.68 32.98
C PRO A 351 8.38 -6.74 31.49
N ASN A 352 7.96 -7.81 30.82
CA ASN A 352 8.17 -8.07 29.39
C ASN A 352 9.67 -8.07 29.00
N VAL A 353 10.52 -8.55 29.91
CA VAL A 353 11.92 -8.88 29.64
C VAL A 353 12.12 -10.38 29.81
N PHE A 354 12.76 -11.00 28.84
CA PHE A 354 12.91 -12.44 28.71
C PHE A 354 14.38 -12.83 28.66
N ALA A 355 14.65 -14.06 29.08
CA ALA A 355 16.00 -14.61 29.05
C ALA A 355 16.46 -14.91 27.61
N GLY A 356 17.54 -14.27 27.17
CA GLY A 356 18.28 -14.62 25.95
C GLY A 356 19.25 -15.79 26.15
N PRO A 357 20.32 -15.90 25.34
CA PRO A 357 21.34 -16.93 25.55
C PRO A 357 22.34 -16.52 26.64
N GLU A 358 23.01 -17.50 27.23
CA GLU A 358 24.27 -17.28 27.97
C GLU A 358 25.41 -17.47 27.00
N THR A 359 26.16 -16.41 26.72
CA THR A 359 27.22 -16.48 25.70
C THR A 359 28.60 -16.56 26.33
N ASP A 360 28.72 -16.22 27.62
CA ASP A 360 29.94 -16.40 28.40
C ASP A 360 30.39 -17.86 28.53
N PRO A 361 29.58 -18.92 28.46
CA PRO A 361 30.16 -20.26 28.39
C PRO A 361 30.76 -20.62 27.01
N LEU A 362 30.42 -19.87 25.96
CA LEU A 362 30.79 -20.15 24.57
C LEU A 362 32.18 -19.56 24.26
N GLU A 363 33.26 -20.25 24.62
CA GLU A 363 34.63 -19.72 24.51
C GLU A 363 35.61 -20.61 23.73
N GLY A 364 36.80 -20.07 23.50
CA GLY A 364 37.90 -20.78 22.87
C GLY A 364 38.02 -20.52 21.37
N PRO A 365 39.15 -20.92 20.78
CA PRO A 365 39.53 -20.54 19.41
C PRO A 365 38.65 -21.13 18.32
N ALA A 366 37.80 -22.13 18.65
CA ALA A 366 36.81 -22.67 17.72
C ALA A 366 35.57 -21.78 17.58
N LEU A 367 35.29 -20.93 18.57
CA LEU A 367 34.07 -20.12 18.65
C LEU A 367 34.36 -18.62 18.59
N ARG A 368 35.51 -18.18 19.09
CA ARG A 368 35.89 -16.78 19.15
C ARG A 368 37.23 -16.52 18.47
N THR A 369 37.45 -15.27 18.08
CA THR A 369 38.76 -14.79 17.62
C THR A 369 39.81 -14.89 18.73
N SER A 370 41.07 -14.59 18.39
CA SER A 370 42.19 -14.63 19.34
C SER A 370 42.04 -13.67 20.53
N ASP A 371 41.15 -12.68 20.43
CA ASP A 371 40.80 -11.79 21.55
C ASP A 371 39.87 -12.45 22.59
N ASN A 372 39.32 -13.64 22.27
CA ASN A 372 38.34 -14.38 23.06
C ASN A 372 37.05 -13.60 23.39
N ILE A 373 36.73 -12.57 22.61
CA ILE A 373 35.57 -11.68 22.75
C ILE A 373 34.65 -11.82 21.55
N HIS A 374 35.16 -11.82 20.32
CA HIS A 374 34.28 -11.78 19.15
C HIS A 374 34.00 -13.16 18.56
N PHE A 375 32.74 -13.48 18.29
CA PHE A 375 32.39 -14.75 17.65
C PHE A 375 32.82 -14.76 16.17
N THR A 376 33.34 -15.91 15.72
CA THR A 376 33.76 -16.13 14.34
C THR A 376 33.68 -17.61 13.97
N GLY A 377 33.78 -17.94 12.68
CA GLY A 377 33.76 -19.31 12.19
C GLY A 377 32.55 -20.10 12.72
N ASN A 378 32.80 -21.26 13.33
CA ASN A 378 31.75 -22.09 13.91
C ASN A 378 31.03 -21.43 15.10
N GLY A 379 31.64 -20.45 15.74
CA GLY A 379 31.00 -19.66 16.80
C GLY A 379 29.74 -18.95 16.36
N LEU A 380 29.63 -18.58 15.08
CA LEU A 380 28.42 -17.96 14.53
C LEU A 380 27.23 -18.94 14.54
N ASN A 381 27.48 -20.22 14.18
CA ASN A 381 26.46 -21.27 14.25
C ASN A 381 25.99 -21.50 15.68
N VAL A 382 26.94 -21.65 16.61
CA VAL A 382 26.64 -21.91 18.02
C VAL A 382 25.90 -20.74 18.66
N LEU A 383 26.28 -19.50 18.33
CA LEU A 383 25.58 -18.30 18.80
C LEU A 383 24.16 -18.21 18.25
N ALA A 384 23.97 -18.47 16.95
CA ALA A 384 22.65 -18.47 16.33
C ALA A 384 21.71 -19.53 16.95
N GLN A 385 22.23 -20.74 17.19
CA GLN A 385 21.49 -21.80 17.89
C GLN A 385 21.15 -21.41 19.33
N ALA A 386 22.08 -20.77 20.04
CA ALA A 386 21.82 -20.30 21.40
C ALA A 386 20.67 -19.27 21.42
N TRP A 387 20.66 -18.32 20.47
CA TRP A 387 19.54 -17.38 20.32
C TRP A 387 18.22 -18.08 20.00
N ASP A 388 18.20 -18.99 19.02
CA ASP A 388 16.99 -19.74 18.67
C ASP A 388 16.42 -20.52 19.88
N ASN A 389 17.28 -21.21 20.62
CA ASN A 389 16.91 -21.99 21.81
C ASN A 389 16.31 -21.12 22.92
N SER A 390 16.77 -19.87 23.06
CA SER A 390 16.21 -18.92 24.03
C SER A 390 14.83 -18.39 23.63
N LEU A 391 14.52 -18.35 22.33
CA LEU A 391 13.18 -18.01 21.83
C LEU A 391 12.25 -19.23 21.91
N THR A 392 11.95 -19.65 23.14
CA THR A 392 11.12 -20.83 23.43
C THR A 392 9.66 -20.65 23.01
N ASN A 393 8.91 -21.75 22.93
CA ASN A 393 7.46 -21.68 22.74
C ASN A 393 6.77 -20.87 23.85
N ALA A 394 7.29 -20.92 25.08
CA ALA A 394 6.79 -20.11 26.18
C ALA A 394 6.98 -18.61 25.89
N PHE A 395 8.15 -18.21 25.39
CA PHE A 395 8.40 -16.82 24.97
C PHE A 395 7.39 -16.36 23.90
N PHE A 396 7.16 -17.16 22.86
CA PHE A 396 6.21 -16.79 21.81
C PHE A 396 4.76 -16.74 22.32
N ALA A 397 4.40 -17.57 23.29
CA ALA A 397 3.08 -17.54 23.92
C ALA A 397 2.89 -16.35 24.88
N SER A 398 3.94 -15.95 25.59
CA SER A 398 3.88 -14.91 26.62
C SER A 398 4.23 -13.50 26.14
N SER A 399 4.98 -13.37 25.05
CA SER A 399 5.28 -12.07 24.46
C SER A 399 4.07 -11.58 23.67
N THR A 400 3.67 -10.33 23.89
CA THR A 400 2.64 -9.67 23.07
C THR A 400 3.32 -8.92 21.94
N PRO A 401 3.16 -9.35 20.67
CA PRO A 401 3.75 -8.66 19.54
C PRO A 401 2.99 -7.37 19.27
N TYR A 402 3.68 -6.41 18.68
CA TYR A 402 3.03 -5.24 18.11
C TYR A 402 2.81 -5.48 16.64
N LEU A 403 1.56 -5.36 16.23
CA LEU A 403 1.18 -5.55 14.84
C LEU A 403 1.54 -4.33 14.00
N SER A 404 1.64 -4.53 12.70
CA SER A 404 1.92 -3.48 11.73
C SER A 404 0.94 -2.31 11.85
N THR A 405 1.45 -1.08 11.90
CA THR A 405 0.60 0.09 11.72
C THR A 405 0.09 0.12 10.28
N PRO A 406 -1.23 0.32 10.05
CA PRO A 406 -1.77 0.33 8.70
C PRO A 406 -1.11 1.41 7.83
N PRO A 407 -0.83 1.14 6.54
CA PRO A 407 -0.50 2.21 5.60
C PRO A 407 -1.67 3.21 5.54
N LEU A 408 -1.35 4.43 5.11
CA LEU A 408 -2.33 5.53 5.15
C LEU A 408 -3.35 5.40 4.02
N ASN A 409 -4.63 5.47 4.36
CA ASN A 409 -5.67 5.66 3.37
C ASN A 409 -5.69 7.13 2.91
N VAL A 410 -5.07 7.40 1.77
CA VAL A 410 -5.03 8.72 1.15
C VAL A 410 -6.29 8.93 0.31
N THR A 411 -7.09 9.93 0.66
CA THR A 411 -8.23 10.35 -0.17
C THR A 411 -7.71 11.06 -1.41
N VAL A 412 -8.29 10.73 -2.57
CA VAL A 412 -7.93 11.33 -3.85
C VAL A 412 -9.15 12.02 -4.45
N LEU A 413 -8.96 13.28 -4.83
CA LEU A 413 -9.96 14.11 -5.50
C LEU A 413 -9.41 14.58 -6.85
N CYS A 414 -10.30 14.85 -7.79
CA CYS A 414 -9.91 15.49 -9.04
C CYS A 414 -9.25 16.85 -8.74
N GLY A 415 -8.10 17.12 -9.37
CA GLY A 415 -7.43 18.41 -9.26
C GLY A 415 -8.09 19.49 -10.14
N PRO A 416 -7.72 20.76 -9.95
CA PRO A 416 -8.24 21.87 -10.77
C PRO A 416 -7.66 21.86 -12.20
N GLY A 417 -6.49 21.25 -12.40
CA GLY A 417 -5.87 21.06 -13.72
C GLY A 417 -6.17 19.69 -14.33
N GLY A 418 -6.16 19.62 -15.66
CA GLY A 418 -6.39 18.39 -16.43
C GLY A 418 -5.29 17.32 -16.34
N ASN A 419 -4.30 17.52 -15.47
CA ASN A 419 -3.20 16.60 -15.19
C ASN A 419 -2.83 16.63 -13.69
N GLN A 420 -3.80 16.96 -12.84
CA GLN A 420 -3.62 17.14 -11.41
C GLN A 420 -4.61 16.29 -10.64
N LEU A 421 -4.17 15.81 -9.48
CA LEU A 421 -5.03 15.23 -8.45
C LEU A 421 -4.73 15.92 -7.12
N THR A 422 -5.76 16.05 -6.30
CA THR A 422 -5.63 16.55 -4.93
C THR A 422 -5.65 15.36 -3.97
N PHE A 423 -4.54 15.16 -3.28
CA PHE A 423 -4.40 14.15 -2.25
C PHE A 423 -4.67 14.74 -0.87
N GLN A 424 -5.35 14.00 -0.01
CA GLN A 424 -5.60 14.37 1.37
C GLN A 424 -5.21 13.22 2.30
N GLY A 425 -4.27 13.47 3.20
CA GLY A 425 -3.88 12.53 4.24
C GLY A 425 -4.95 12.40 5.33
N PRO A 426 -5.02 11.25 6.02
CA PRO A 426 -5.99 11.04 7.11
C PRO A 426 -5.74 12.00 8.28
N ASN A 427 -6.76 12.28 9.09
CA ASN A 427 -6.61 13.08 10.32
C ASN A 427 -5.80 12.33 11.40
N GLY A 428 -5.35 13.05 12.43
CA GLY A 428 -4.79 12.47 13.66
C GLY A 428 -3.27 12.34 13.72
N TRP A 429 -2.55 12.91 12.74
CA TRP A 429 -1.08 12.88 12.69
C TRP A 429 -0.47 14.23 13.05
N GLY A 430 0.71 14.18 13.68
CA GLY A 430 1.45 15.38 14.10
C GLY A 430 2.14 16.10 12.95
N ALA A 431 2.50 15.39 11.88
CA ALA A 431 3.04 15.99 10.65
C ALA A 431 2.71 15.16 9.40
N TYR A 432 2.67 15.86 8.26
CA TYR A 432 2.50 15.30 6.92
C TYR A 432 3.70 15.69 6.07
N ARG A 433 4.19 14.77 5.24
CA ARG A 433 5.27 15.00 4.28
C ARG A 433 4.94 14.26 2.99
N TRP A 434 4.63 15.00 1.93
CA TRP A 434 4.49 14.47 0.58
C TRP A 434 5.86 14.38 -0.06
N LEU A 435 6.17 13.21 -0.62
CA LEU A 435 7.51 12.83 -1.05
C LEU A 435 7.46 12.28 -2.49
N PRO A 436 8.57 12.36 -3.25
CA PRO A 436 8.74 11.53 -4.44
C PRO A 436 8.63 10.04 -4.10
N GLU A 437 8.31 9.21 -5.09
CA GLU A 437 8.18 7.76 -4.87
C GLU A 437 9.43 7.09 -4.28
N ASN A 438 10.62 7.52 -4.68
CA ASN A 438 11.88 6.83 -4.37
C ASN A 438 12.79 7.60 -3.42
N ASP A 439 12.37 8.76 -2.92
CA ASP A 439 13.13 9.54 -1.93
C ASP A 439 12.24 9.81 -0.72
N CYS A 440 12.50 9.12 0.38
CA CYS A 440 11.70 9.23 1.60
C CYS A 440 12.13 10.40 2.51
N ASN A 441 13.02 11.27 2.04
CA ASN A 441 13.59 12.40 2.77
C ASN A 441 13.35 13.75 2.06
N GLN A 442 13.16 13.77 0.74
CA GLN A 442 12.80 14.99 0.00
C GLN A 442 11.33 15.39 0.20
N VAL A 443 11.10 16.47 0.95
CA VAL A 443 9.75 17.01 1.19
C VAL A 443 9.32 17.92 0.04
N LEU A 444 8.26 17.54 -0.68
CA LEU A 444 7.64 18.34 -1.74
C LEU A 444 6.54 19.27 -1.19
N ASN A 445 5.82 18.79 -0.18
CA ASN A 445 4.76 19.54 0.51
C ASN A 445 4.57 18.96 1.92
N ASP A 446 4.14 19.78 2.87
CA ASP A 446 3.97 19.38 4.28
C ASP A 446 2.60 19.66 4.88
N GLN A 447 1.65 20.04 4.04
CA GLN A 447 0.26 20.22 4.41
C GLN A 447 -0.46 18.86 4.38
N GLN A 448 -1.55 18.74 5.14
CA GLN A 448 -2.39 17.54 5.09
C GLN A 448 -2.96 17.29 3.68
N THR A 449 -3.20 18.35 2.92
CA THR A 449 -3.74 18.31 1.57
C THR A 449 -2.72 18.86 0.57
N TRP A 450 -2.53 18.17 -0.54
CA TRP A 450 -1.63 18.59 -1.60
C TRP A 450 -2.20 18.31 -2.99
N THR A 451 -2.23 19.33 -3.84
CA THR A 451 -2.53 19.19 -5.27
C THR A 451 -1.24 18.95 -6.03
N ALA A 452 -1.07 17.74 -6.53
CA ALA A 452 0.12 17.31 -7.27
C ALA A 452 -0.15 17.29 -8.78
N SER A 453 0.85 17.65 -9.58
CA SER A 453 0.87 17.42 -11.02
C SER A 453 1.30 15.99 -11.35
N THR A 454 1.35 15.64 -12.64
CA THR A 454 1.84 14.35 -13.14
C THR A 454 3.13 13.88 -12.46
N GLY A 455 3.12 12.64 -11.96
CA GLY A 455 4.25 12.05 -11.25
C GLY A 455 3.84 10.94 -10.27
N LYS A 456 4.84 10.34 -9.63
CA LYS A 456 4.65 9.29 -8.62
C LYS A 456 5.11 9.77 -7.25
N TYR A 457 4.29 9.52 -6.25
CA TYR A 457 4.44 10.12 -4.92
C TYR A 457 4.10 9.14 -3.81
N ARG A 458 4.34 9.57 -2.58
CA ARG A 458 3.85 8.92 -1.36
C ARG A 458 3.69 9.94 -0.25
N LEU A 459 2.83 9.63 0.71
CA LEU A 459 2.69 10.38 1.95
C LEU A 459 3.50 9.68 3.05
N LYS A 460 4.28 10.45 3.81
CA LYS A 460 4.83 10.08 5.11
C LYS A 460 4.12 10.88 6.18
N VAL A 461 3.63 10.22 7.21
CA VAL A 461 3.10 10.87 8.41
C VAL A 461 3.97 10.57 9.61
N ILE A 462 3.88 11.42 10.62
CA ILE A 462 4.65 11.31 11.87
C ILE A 462 3.69 11.51 13.04
N ASP A 463 3.69 10.60 14.01
CA ASP A 463 2.92 10.73 15.26
C ASP A 463 3.72 11.44 16.37
N ASN A 464 3.11 11.60 17.54
CA ASN A 464 3.74 12.27 18.69
C ASN A 464 4.91 11.47 19.31
N PHE A 465 5.04 10.19 18.99
CA PHE A 465 6.17 9.34 19.38
C PHE A 465 7.24 9.29 18.29
N GLN A 466 7.13 10.11 17.24
CA GLN A 466 7.98 10.09 16.05
C GLN A 466 7.88 8.81 15.24
N ASN A 467 6.85 7.97 15.45
CA ASN A 467 6.62 6.84 14.55
C ASN A 467 6.25 7.37 13.18
N THR A 468 6.85 6.78 12.14
CA THR A 468 6.61 7.18 10.76
C THR A 468 5.93 6.07 9.98
N VAL A 469 4.92 6.43 9.20
CA VAL A 469 4.21 5.47 8.34
C VAL A 469 4.15 6.04 6.93
N LEU A 470 4.42 5.18 5.94
CA LEU A 470 4.30 5.51 4.52
C LEU A 470 2.97 5.01 3.96
N SER A 471 2.34 5.81 3.10
CA SER A 471 1.24 5.34 2.24
C SER A 471 1.74 4.35 1.19
N GLN A 472 0.82 3.68 0.51
CA GLN A 472 1.08 3.09 -0.80
C GLN A 472 1.62 4.16 -1.77
N ARG A 473 2.25 3.72 -2.87
CA ARG A 473 2.70 4.65 -3.91
C ARG A 473 1.49 5.16 -4.68
N LEU A 474 1.44 6.47 -4.85
CA LEU A 474 0.39 7.21 -5.54
C LEU A 474 0.88 7.61 -6.93
N ASN A 475 -0.04 7.74 -7.88
CA ASN A 475 0.25 8.14 -9.25
C ASN A 475 -0.72 9.24 -9.70
N VAL A 476 -0.18 10.32 -10.24
CA VAL A 476 -0.92 11.32 -11.01
C VAL A 476 -0.63 11.07 -12.50
N PRO A 477 -1.62 10.71 -13.32
CA PRO A 477 -1.40 10.40 -14.72
C PRO A 477 -1.04 11.65 -15.54
N VAL A 478 -0.64 11.44 -16.80
CA VAL A 478 -0.37 12.52 -17.75
C VAL A 478 -1.62 13.36 -18.07
N SER A 479 -2.80 12.74 -17.96
CA SER A 479 -4.08 13.41 -18.12
C SER A 479 -5.12 12.82 -17.16
N THR A 480 -5.84 13.70 -16.48
CA THR A 480 -7.00 13.43 -15.65
C THR A 480 -8.29 14.01 -16.26
N THR A 481 -8.20 14.71 -17.39
CA THR A 481 -9.37 15.30 -18.06
C THR A 481 -10.37 14.23 -18.44
N THR A 482 -11.64 14.53 -18.23
CA THR A 482 -12.76 13.72 -18.73
C THR A 482 -13.54 14.53 -19.74
N ASP A 483 -14.19 13.85 -20.66
CA ASP A 483 -15.05 14.42 -21.67
C ASP A 483 -16.42 13.75 -21.63
N VAL A 484 -17.45 14.47 -22.09
CA VAL A 484 -18.75 13.88 -22.38
C VAL A 484 -19.46 14.70 -23.43
N SER A 485 -20.17 14.02 -24.33
CA SER A 485 -21.15 14.64 -25.23
C SER A 485 -22.52 14.00 -25.05
N ALA A 486 -23.58 14.82 -25.14
CA ALA A 486 -24.96 14.40 -25.16
C ALA A 486 -25.56 14.62 -26.56
N SER A 487 -26.31 13.65 -27.06
CA SER A 487 -27.01 13.73 -28.34
C SER A 487 -28.32 12.94 -28.28
N GLY A 488 -29.21 13.13 -29.26
CA GLY A 488 -30.47 12.39 -29.32
C GLY A 488 -31.64 13.24 -29.78
N THR A 489 -32.83 12.91 -29.30
CA THR A 489 -34.08 13.60 -29.62
C THR A 489 -34.04 15.05 -29.13
N THR A 490 -34.13 16.01 -30.04
CA THR A 490 -34.24 17.45 -29.70
C THR A 490 -35.68 17.96 -29.71
N THR A 491 -36.53 17.36 -30.55
CA THR A 491 -37.96 17.68 -30.63
C THR A 491 -38.75 16.40 -30.82
N VAL A 492 -39.88 16.28 -30.12
CA VAL A 492 -40.80 15.14 -30.24
C VAL A 492 -42.24 15.58 -30.07
N GLY A 493 -43.19 14.92 -30.74
CA GLY A 493 -44.61 15.11 -30.49
C GLY A 493 -45.04 14.52 -29.14
N GLN A 494 -46.09 15.06 -28.54
CA GLN A 494 -46.74 14.45 -27.38
C GLN A 494 -47.09 12.98 -27.66
N GLY A 495 -46.75 12.08 -26.73
CA GLY A 495 -46.86 10.62 -26.86
C GLY A 495 -45.69 9.94 -27.58
N GLY A 496 -44.74 10.70 -28.14
CA GLY A 496 -43.58 10.15 -28.81
C GLY A 496 -42.48 9.63 -27.86
N THR A 497 -41.32 9.31 -28.42
CA THR A 497 -40.19 8.74 -27.68
C THR A 497 -39.01 9.69 -27.63
N ILE A 498 -38.47 9.93 -26.42
CA ILE A 498 -37.22 10.67 -26.20
C ILE A 498 -36.09 9.64 -26.08
N THR A 499 -35.10 9.73 -26.95
CA THR A 499 -33.85 8.96 -26.83
C THR A 499 -32.73 9.93 -26.54
N ALA A 500 -31.93 9.64 -25.51
CA ALA A 500 -30.71 10.38 -25.22
C ALA A 500 -29.53 9.42 -25.18
N LEU A 501 -28.47 9.79 -25.88
CA LEU A 501 -27.22 9.08 -25.99
C LEU A 501 -26.12 9.93 -25.37
N SER A 502 -25.19 9.29 -24.65
CA SER A 502 -23.94 9.93 -24.24
C SER A 502 -22.72 9.16 -24.74
N SER A 503 -21.66 9.90 -25.02
CA SER A 503 -20.35 9.33 -25.37
C SER A 503 -19.25 10.03 -24.59
N SER A 504 -18.25 9.25 -24.19
CA SER A 504 -17.04 9.70 -23.50
C SER A 504 -15.89 8.78 -23.91
N SER A 505 -14.68 9.33 -23.92
CA SER A 505 -13.46 8.58 -24.21
C SER A 505 -12.96 7.75 -23.03
N ASN A 506 -13.23 8.20 -21.79
CA ASN A 506 -12.66 7.62 -20.58
C ASN A 506 -13.60 7.58 -19.36
N ALA A 507 -14.80 8.17 -19.45
CA ALA A 507 -15.79 8.07 -18.40
C ALA A 507 -16.49 6.71 -18.44
N CYS A 508 -16.86 6.25 -17.26
CA CYS A 508 -17.40 4.91 -17.04
C CYS A 508 -18.64 4.92 -16.15
N ARG A 509 -18.89 6.04 -15.46
CA ARG A 509 -20.05 6.26 -14.60
C ARG A 509 -20.78 7.47 -15.14
N PHE A 510 -22.09 7.32 -15.34
CA PHE A 510 -22.95 8.34 -15.91
C PHE A 510 -24.09 8.63 -14.94
N SER A 511 -24.50 9.88 -14.89
CA SER A 511 -25.68 10.32 -14.16
C SER A 511 -26.42 11.38 -14.96
N TRP A 512 -27.66 11.10 -15.30
CA TRP A 512 -28.56 12.02 -15.96
C TRP A 512 -29.49 12.66 -14.95
N ASN A 513 -29.69 13.97 -15.09
CA ASN A 513 -30.80 14.70 -14.46
C ASN A 513 -31.61 15.38 -15.55
N GLY A 514 -32.93 15.42 -15.40
CA GLY A 514 -33.81 16.04 -16.38
C GLY A 514 -35.10 16.61 -15.78
N PRO A 515 -35.99 17.11 -16.65
CA PRO A 515 -37.28 17.68 -16.25
C PRO A 515 -38.14 16.69 -15.47
N ASN A 516 -39.11 17.22 -14.72
CA ASN A 516 -40.05 16.43 -13.92
C ASN A 516 -39.37 15.45 -12.93
N GLY A 517 -38.18 15.81 -12.42
CA GLY A 517 -37.44 14.97 -11.47
C GLY A 517 -36.82 13.72 -12.09
N PHE A 518 -36.68 13.65 -13.42
CA PHE A 518 -36.05 12.51 -14.09
C PHE A 518 -34.59 12.32 -13.66
N THR A 519 -34.22 11.08 -13.34
CA THR A 519 -32.83 10.67 -13.09
C THR A 519 -32.54 9.33 -13.76
N SER A 520 -31.29 9.10 -14.17
CA SER A 520 -30.83 7.79 -14.68
C SER A 520 -29.33 7.62 -14.47
N THR A 521 -28.89 6.39 -14.14
CA THR A 521 -27.46 6.03 -14.06
C THR A 521 -26.95 5.32 -15.32
N GLN A 522 -27.84 5.06 -16.29
CA GLN A 522 -27.45 4.45 -17.56
C GLN A 522 -26.76 5.48 -18.44
N GLN A 523 -25.76 5.04 -19.21
CA GLN A 523 -25.10 5.90 -20.20
C GLN A 523 -26.10 6.47 -21.23
N ASN A 524 -27.02 5.63 -21.70
CA ASN A 524 -28.06 5.97 -22.66
C ASN A 524 -29.44 5.65 -22.05
N PHE A 525 -30.47 6.41 -22.40
CA PHE A 525 -31.84 6.12 -21.95
C PHE A 525 -32.88 6.35 -23.05
N VAL A 526 -34.02 5.69 -22.88
CA VAL A 526 -35.22 5.86 -23.72
C VAL A 526 -36.41 6.13 -22.81
N LEU A 527 -37.13 7.22 -23.07
CA LEU A 527 -38.40 7.55 -22.43
C LEU A 527 -39.53 7.50 -23.46
N ASN A 528 -40.45 6.56 -23.28
CA ASN A 528 -41.63 6.42 -24.12
C ASN A 528 -42.77 7.32 -23.62
N ASN A 529 -43.72 7.64 -24.49
CA ASN A 529 -44.93 8.40 -24.17
C ASN A 529 -44.63 9.79 -23.58
N ALA A 530 -43.79 10.56 -24.26
CA ALA A 530 -43.35 11.88 -23.83
C ALA A 530 -44.52 12.84 -23.58
N THR A 531 -44.47 13.55 -22.45
CA THR A 531 -45.45 14.56 -22.03
C THR A 531 -44.82 15.95 -22.02
N SER A 532 -45.62 17.00 -22.08
CA SER A 532 -45.12 18.39 -22.01
C SER A 532 -44.33 18.69 -20.73
N ALA A 533 -44.62 18.00 -19.62
CA ALA A 533 -43.86 18.14 -18.37
C ALA A 533 -42.43 17.59 -18.45
N GLN A 534 -42.15 16.72 -19.42
CA GLN A 534 -40.83 16.14 -19.68
C GLN A 534 -40.01 16.98 -20.68
N ALA A 535 -40.57 18.06 -21.22
CA ALA A 535 -39.80 19.02 -22.02
C ALA A 535 -38.81 19.78 -21.14
N GLY A 536 -37.62 20.01 -21.66
CA GLY A 536 -36.56 20.76 -21.00
C GLY A 536 -35.18 20.14 -21.19
N THR A 537 -34.24 20.55 -20.33
CA THR A 537 -32.84 20.17 -20.46
C THR A 537 -32.53 18.92 -19.67
N TYR A 538 -32.01 17.91 -20.37
CA TYR A 538 -31.42 16.70 -19.79
C TYR A 538 -29.91 16.88 -19.75
N THR A 539 -29.32 16.83 -18.55
CA THR A 539 -27.88 17.01 -18.33
C THR A 539 -27.27 15.69 -17.90
N VAL A 540 -26.23 15.25 -18.62
CA VAL A 540 -25.38 14.12 -18.23
C VAL A 540 -24.15 14.62 -17.50
N SER A 541 -23.81 13.97 -16.39
CA SER A 541 -22.51 14.05 -15.74
C SER A 541 -21.79 12.73 -15.93
N ALA A 542 -20.56 12.76 -16.44
CA ALA A 542 -19.74 11.59 -16.69
C ALA A 542 -18.46 11.64 -15.85
N THR A 543 -18.16 10.55 -15.15
CA THR A 543 -17.03 10.44 -14.22
C THR A 543 -16.05 9.35 -14.68
N ASN A 544 -14.76 9.68 -14.71
CA ASN A 544 -13.68 8.74 -15.03
C ASN A 544 -13.11 8.04 -13.77
N ALA A 545 -12.12 7.15 -13.96
CA ALA A 545 -11.49 6.36 -12.90
C ALA A 545 -10.87 7.21 -11.77
N TYR A 546 -10.42 8.43 -12.11
CA TYR A 546 -9.79 9.37 -11.19
C TYR A 546 -10.80 10.24 -10.42
N GLY A 547 -12.10 10.06 -10.66
CA GLY A 547 -13.16 10.86 -10.03
C GLY A 547 -13.38 12.24 -10.67
N CYS A 548 -12.72 12.53 -11.80
CA CYS A 548 -12.93 13.77 -12.55
C CYS A 548 -14.23 13.70 -13.34
N GLN A 549 -14.96 14.82 -13.39
CA GLN A 549 -16.30 14.92 -14.00
C GLN A 549 -16.35 15.90 -15.17
N ALA A 550 -17.13 15.55 -16.19
CA ALA A 550 -17.53 16.44 -17.28
C ALA A 550 -19.04 16.41 -17.42
N GLN A 551 -19.61 17.50 -17.94
CA GLN A 551 -21.04 17.62 -18.17
C GLN A 551 -21.34 18.01 -19.62
N SER A 552 -22.46 17.49 -20.12
CA SER A 552 -23.05 17.89 -21.38
C SER A 552 -24.58 17.86 -21.23
N SER A 553 -25.29 18.53 -22.13
CA SER A 553 -26.74 18.62 -22.04
C SER A 553 -27.40 18.53 -23.41
N LEU A 554 -28.63 18.01 -23.38
CA LEU A 554 -29.53 17.89 -24.51
C LEU A 554 -30.84 18.59 -24.13
N ASN A 555 -31.26 19.59 -24.90
CA ASN A 555 -32.56 20.22 -24.71
C ASN A 555 -33.62 19.53 -25.56
N VAL A 556 -34.71 19.10 -24.93
CA VAL A 556 -35.81 18.38 -25.56
C VAL A 556 -37.08 19.21 -25.53
N GLN A 557 -37.69 19.42 -26.69
CA GLN A 557 -39.00 20.04 -26.82
C GLN A 557 -40.07 18.98 -27.06
N VAL A 558 -41.15 19.02 -26.27
CA VAL A 558 -42.33 18.18 -26.49
C VAL A 558 -43.45 19.06 -27.03
N VAL A 559 -43.79 18.88 -28.30
CA VAL A 559 -44.80 19.69 -28.98
C VAL A 559 -46.17 19.01 -28.92
N ASN A 560 -47.17 19.76 -28.45
CA ASN A 560 -48.55 19.27 -28.39
C ASN A 560 -49.26 19.38 -29.73
N ILE A 561 -48.88 20.37 -30.55
CA ILE A 561 -49.39 20.57 -31.92
C ILE A 561 -48.21 20.45 -32.90
N ILE A 562 -48.34 19.58 -33.89
CA ILE A 562 -47.42 19.44 -35.02
C ILE A 562 -48.08 20.07 -36.26
N GLU A 563 -47.33 20.91 -36.99
CA GLU A 563 -47.86 21.59 -38.17
C GLU A 563 -47.19 21.11 -39.46
N SER A 564 -47.91 21.10 -40.58
CA SER A 564 -47.29 20.85 -41.89
C SER A 564 -46.37 22.01 -42.29
N VAL A 565 -45.10 21.73 -42.62
CA VAL A 565 -44.15 22.74 -43.12
C VAL A 565 -44.04 22.76 -44.65
N LYS A 566 -44.55 21.73 -45.32
CA LYS A 566 -44.68 21.62 -46.78
C LYS A 566 -45.81 20.64 -47.14
N SER A 567 -46.23 20.63 -48.40
CA SER A 567 -47.03 19.51 -48.93
C SER A 567 -46.17 18.23 -49.00
N GLY A 568 -46.76 17.07 -48.76
CA GLY A 568 -46.04 15.79 -48.76
C GLY A 568 -46.84 14.65 -48.14
N ASN A 569 -46.19 13.51 -47.93
CA ASN A 569 -46.84 12.35 -47.31
C ASN A 569 -46.90 12.51 -45.79
N TRP A 570 -47.97 12.02 -45.14
CA TRP A 570 -48.09 12.01 -43.68
C TRP A 570 -46.97 11.22 -43.02
N THR A 571 -46.55 10.12 -43.64
CA THR A 571 -45.48 9.24 -43.14
C THR A 571 -44.08 9.75 -43.42
N ASP A 572 -43.94 10.92 -44.07
CA ASP A 572 -42.66 11.60 -44.23
C ASP A 572 -42.51 12.62 -43.09
N SER A 573 -41.50 12.40 -42.22
CA SER A 573 -41.26 13.27 -41.07
C SER A 573 -40.87 14.69 -41.46
N SER A 574 -40.33 14.90 -42.67
CA SER A 574 -39.97 16.23 -43.18
C SER A 574 -41.19 17.06 -43.58
N THR A 575 -42.38 16.46 -43.68
CA THR A 575 -43.66 17.17 -43.85
C THR A 575 -44.02 17.99 -42.62
N TRP A 576 -43.46 17.67 -41.45
CA TRP A 576 -43.93 18.15 -40.15
C TRP A 576 -42.93 19.06 -39.42
N SER A 577 -43.45 20.02 -38.66
CA SER A 577 -42.66 21.06 -37.98
C SER A 577 -41.70 20.55 -36.91
N CYS A 578 -41.99 19.38 -36.32
CA CYS A 578 -41.09 18.73 -35.39
C CYS A 578 -40.00 17.87 -36.06
N GLY A 579 -40.06 17.68 -37.39
CA GLY A 579 -39.24 16.68 -38.07
C GLY A 579 -39.56 15.24 -37.62
N CYS A 580 -40.78 15.00 -37.12
CA CYS A 580 -41.26 13.78 -36.50
C CYS A 580 -42.69 13.45 -36.99
N LEU A 581 -43.14 12.21 -36.82
CA LEU A 581 -44.49 11.81 -37.24
C LEU A 581 -45.52 12.11 -36.14
N PRO A 582 -46.72 12.62 -36.49
CA PRO A 582 -47.84 12.71 -35.56
C PRO A 582 -48.25 11.35 -35.00
N THR A 583 -48.74 11.34 -33.76
CA THR A 583 -49.23 10.15 -33.08
C THR A 583 -50.66 10.34 -32.60
N ALA A 584 -51.29 9.27 -32.10
CA ALA A 584 -52.60 9.33 -31.45
C ALA A 584 -52.70 10.34 -30.28
N SER A 585 -51.57 10.82 -29.74
CA SER A 585 -51.55 11.81 -28.66
C SER A 585 -51.22 13.23 -29.11
N THR A 586 -50.99 13.46 -30.41
CA THR A 586 -50.57 14.76 -30.93
C THR A 586 -51.66 15.42 -31.77
N ASP A 587 -51.89 16.70 -31.53
CA ASP A 587 -52.76 17.51 -32.39
C ASP A 587 -51.98 17.89 -33.66
N VAL A 588 -52.66 17.88 -34.81
CA VAL A 588 -52.04 18.16 -36.11
C VAL A 588 -52.69 19.38 -36.74
N ARG A 589 -51.90 20.29 -37.30
CA ARG A 589 -52.39 21.43 -38.09
C ARG A 589 -51.89 21.35 -39.52
N ILE A 590 -52.81 21.36 -40.48
CA ILE A 590 -52.46 21.46 -41.90
C ILE A 590 -52.52 22.95 -42.28
N ASN A 591 -51.35 23.52 -42.52
CA ASN A 591 -51.16 24.94 -42.81
C ASN A 591 -51.68 25.29 -44.21
N ALA A 592 -52.01 26.57 -44.41
CA ALA A 592 -52.61 27.05 -45.66
C ALA A 592 -51.82 26.65 -46.89
N ARG A 593 -52.51 26.18 -47.94
CA ARG A 593 -51.94 25.76 -49.22
C ARG A 593 -51.06 24.50 -49.18
N HIS A 594 -50.89 23.87 -48.01
CA HIS A 594 -50.26 22.55 -47.94
C HIS A 594 -51.29 21.45 -48.19
N THR A 595 -50.84 20.38 -48.84
CA THR A 595 -51.61 19.15 -49.03
C THR A 595 -50.82 18.00 -48.43
N VAL A 596 -51.41 17.29 -47.49
CA VAL A 596 -50.78 16.12 -46.85
C VAL A 596 -51.49 14.84 -47.29
N ASP A 597 -50.72 13.93 -47.89
CA ASP A 597 -51.22 12.69 -48.48
C ASP A 597 -51.12 11.52 -47.50
N LEU A 598 -52.19 10.74 -47.39
CA LEU A 598 -52.27 9.53 -46.57
C LEU A 598 -52.39 8.32 -47.49
N SER A 599 -51.33 7.53 -47.59
CA SER A 599 -51.32 6.27 -48.36
C SER A 599 -51.53 5.04 -47.48
N THR A 600 -51.48 5.19 -46.15
CA THR A 600 -51.66 4.13 -45.17
C THR A 600 -52.56 4.60 -44.02
N THR A 601 -52.94 3.69 -43.13
CA THR A 601 -53.59 4.07 -41.87
C THR A 601 -52.60 4.81 -40.97
N VAL A 602 -52.98 5.99 -40.50
CA VAL A 602 -52.19 6.85 -39.59
C VAL A 602 -53.05 7.34 -38.42
N GLN A 603 -52.43 7.91 -37.39
CA GLN A 603 -53.11 8.35 -36.16
C GLN A 603 -52.78 9.81 -35.80
N ALA A 604 -53.78 10.51 -35.25
CA ALA A 604 -53.64 11.82 -34.63
C ALA A 604 -54.59 11.93 -33.43
N ARG A 605 -54.36 12.89 -32.53
CA ARG A 605 -55.36 13.26 -31.51
C ARG A 605 -56.48 14.08 -32.15
N ASN A 606 -56.13 15.18 -32.81
CA ASN A 606 -57.02 16.01 -33.60
C ASN A 606 -56.32 16.47 -34.88
N VAL A 607 -57.10 16.86 -35.90
CA VAL A 607 -56.58 17.53 -37.10
C VAL A 607 -57.32 18.85 -37.33
N PHE A 608 -56.56 19.95 -37.39
CA PHE A 608 -57.03 21.30 -37.66
C PHE A 608 -56.63 21.73 -39.07
N TYR A 609 -57.55 22.33 -39.82
CA TYR A 609 -57.30 22.81 -41.18
C TYR A 609 -57.22 24.34 -41.20
N GLN A 610 -56.09 24.90 -41.62
CA GLN A 610 -55.91 26.34 -41.79
C GLN A 610 -55.91 26.71 -43.28
N ASN A 611 -56.96 26.32 -44.02
CA ASN A 611 -57.01 26.38 -45.49
C ASN A 611 -55.96 25.47 -46.19
N GLY A 612 -55.55 24.39 -45.52
CA GLY A 612 -54.78 23.28 -46.11
C GLY A 612 -55.68 22.07 -46.40
N ASN A 613 -55.14 21.05 -47.06
CA ASN A 613 -55.89 19.86 -47.48
C ASN A 613 -55.26 18.57 -46.94
N LEU A 614 -56.10 17.59 -46.60
CA LEU A 614 -55.69 16.21 -46.33
C LEU A 614 -56.22 15.33 -47.47
N GLN A 615 -55.36 14.60 -48.16
CA GLN A 615 -55.75 13.73 -49.27
C GLN A 615 -55.55 12.26 -48.89
N PHE A 616 -56.53 11.42 -49.18
CA PHE A 616 -56.48 9.97 -48.91
C PHE A 616 -56.20 9.24 -50.22
N LEU A 617 -55.10 8.49 -50.28
CA LEU A 617 -54.63 7.74 -51.44
C LEU A 617 -54.73 6.23 -51.15
N SER A 618 -55.13 5.44 -52.16
CA SER A 618 -55.03 3.96 -52.22
C SER A 618 -55.09 3.19 -50.89
N GLY A 619 -56.15 3.36 -50.10
CA GLY A 619 -56.36 2.63 -48.84
C GLY A 619 -55.88 3.34 -47.56
N GLY A 620 -55.37 4.56 -47.67
CA GLY A 620 -55.03 5.40 -46.52
C GLY A 620 -56.24 5.77 -45.67
N SER A 621 -56.06 5.84 -44.36
CA SER A 621 -57.10 6.25 -43.40
C SER A 621 -56.49 7.01 -42.22
N LEU A 622 -57.28 7.85 -41.57
CA LEU A 622 -56.87 8.58 -40.37
C LEU A 622 -57.73 8.10 -39.21
N MET A 623 -57.10 7.57 -38.17
CA MET A 623 -57.76 7.23 -36.91
C MET A 623 -57.49 8.35 -35.90
N LEU A 624 -58.56 9.01 -35.44
CA LEU A 624 -58.48 9.97 -34.35
C LEU A 624 -58.62 9.24 -33.02
N ALA A 625 -57.78 9.56 -32.05
CA ALA A 625 -57.96 9.09 -30.68
C ALA A 625 -59.21 9.74 -30.08
N GLN A 626 -60.12 8.93 -29.52
CA GLN A 626 -61.27 9.43 -28.76
C GLN A 626 -60.86 9.85 -27.35
#